data_AF-A0AAV9CTC8-F1
#
_entry.id   AF-A0AAV9CTC8-F1
#
_cell.length_a   1.000
_cell.length_b   1.000
_cell.length_c   1.000
_cell.angle_alpha   90.00
_cell.angle_beta   90.00
_cell.angle_gamma   90.00
#
_symmetry.space_group_name_H-M   'P 1'
#
loop_
_entity.id
_entity.type
_entity.pdbx_description
1 polymer ?
#
loop_
_entity_poly.entity_id
_entity_poly.type
_entity_poly.pdbx_seq_one_letter_code
_entity_poly.pdbx_strand_id
1 'polypeptide(L)'
;MRPLTSLPNPISPITIAFTTTCLLILFIFFFHQNPFSFSYSYSHSPLLIASPAMARSFVLWLHGLGDSGPANEPIKNLFTSPQFKNTRWSFPSAPHSPVSCNYGSVMPSWFDIYEIPITSESPRDEKGLLKAVENVHAKIDRR
;
A
#
# COMPACT_ATOMS: atom_id res chain seq x y z
N MET A 1 -22.98 -42.04 -43.25
CA MET A 1 -22.52 -42.58 -41.95
C MET A 1 -22.07 -41.43 -41.06
N ARG A 2 -22.83 -41.10 -40.01
CA ARG A 2 -22.41 -40.31 -38.84
C ARG A 2 -22.91 -41.09 -37.60
N PRO A 3 -22.09 -41.32 -36.56
CA PRO A 3 -22.52 -42.08 -35.40
C PRO A 3 -23.39 -41.21 -34.48
N LEU A 4 -24.45 -41.81 -33.95
CA LEU A 4 -25.26 -41.25 -32.87
C LEU A 4 -24.40 -41.20 -31.60
N THR A 5 -24.15 -39.99 -31.07
CA THR A 5 -23.52 -39.79 -29.77
C THR A 5 -24.50 -40.19 -28.67
N SER A 6 -24.13 -41.16 -27.84
CA SER A 6 -24.91 -41.57 -26.66
C SER A 6 -24.99 -40.43 -25.65
N LEU A 7 -26.21 -40.10 -25.21
CA LEU A 7 -26.45 -39.22 -24.06
C LEU A 7 -25.77 -39.82 -22.80
N PRO A 8 -25.13 -39.00 -21.95
CA PRO A 8 -24.57 -39.48 -20.69
C PRO A 8 -25.67 -39.98 -19.76
N ASN A 9 -25.41 -41.09 -19.08
CA ASN A 9 -26.35 -41.73 -18.14
C ASN A 9 -26.77 -40.76 -17.02
N PRO A 10 -28.02 -40.81 -16.55
CA PRO A 10 -28.48 -39.96 -15.46
C PRO A 10 -27.65 -40.21 -14.20
N ILE A 11 -27.12 -39.13 -13.62
CA ILE A 11 -26.35 -39.18 -12.38
C ILE A 11 -27.30 -39.65 -11.28
N SER A 12 -26.95 -40.76 -10.63
CA SER A 12 -27.73 -41.34 -9.55
C SER A 12 -27.89 -40.32 -8.41
N PRO A 13 -29.08 -40.21 -7.79
CA PRO A 13 -29.31 -39.31 -6.65
C PRO A 13 -28.40 -39.63 -5.46
N ILE A 14 -27.91 -40.87 -5.37
CA ILE A 14 -26.91 -41.30 -4.37
C ILE A 14 -25.58 -40.59 -4.63
N THR A 15 -25.15 -40.46 -5.89
CA THR A 15 -23.90 -39.76 -6.26
C THR A 15 -23.95 -38.27 -5.90
N ILE A 16 -25.11 -37.63 -6.01
CA ILE A 16 -25.30 -36.21 -5.64
C ILE A 16 -25.27 -36.02 -4.11
N ALA A 17 -25.86 -36.96 -3.35
CA ALA A 17 -25.82 -36.92 -1.89
C ALA A 17 -24.39 -37.12 -1.34
N PHE A 18 -23.58 -37.97 -1.97
CA PHE A 18 -22.19 -38.19 -1.57
C PHE A 18 -21.27 -37.01 -1.92
N THR A 19 -21.43 -36.37 -3.07
CA THR A 19 -20.59 -35.20 -3.42
C THR A 19 -20.91 -33.99 -2.56
N THR A 20 -22.18 -33.74 -2.26
CA THR A 20 -22.60 -32.63 -1.41
C THR A 20 -22.16 -32.80 0.05
N THR A 21 -22.28 -34.01 0.61
CA THR A 21 -21.79 -34.29 1.97
C THR A 21 -20.26 -34.19 2.05
N CYS A 22 -19.54 -34.66 1.05
CA CYS A 22 -18.07 -34.58 1.02
C CYS A 22 -17.56 -33.13 0.91
N LEU A 23 -18.22 -32.30 0.09
CA LEU A 23 -17.90 -30.87 -0.04
C LEU A 23 -18.19 -30.09 1.25
N LEU A 24 -19.27 -30.42 1.96
CA LEU A 24 -19.65 -29.76 3.21
C LEU A 24 -18.69 -30.12 4.36
N ILE A 25 -18.24 -31.38 4.42
CA ILE A 25 -17.21 -31.83 5.36
C ILE A 25 -15.87 -31.14 5.07
N LEU A 26 -15.47 -31.04 3.80
CA LEU A 26 -14.25 -30.32 3.40
C LEU A 26 -14.33 -28.83 3.74
N PHE A 27 -15.48 -28.19 3.56
CA PHE A 27 -15.69 -26.78 3.96
C PHE A 27 -15.57 -26.62 5.48
N ILE A 28 -16.15 -27.51 6.29
CA ILE A 28 -16.00 -27.46 7.76
C ILE A 28 -14.54 -27.70 8.16
N PHE A 29 -13.83 -28.65 7.55
CA PHE A 29 -12.42 -28.90 7.88
C PHE A 29 -11.49 -27.75 7.47
N PHE A 30 -11.73 -27.09 6.33
CA PHE A 30 -10.90 -25.96 5.88
C PHE A 30 -11.21 -24.66 6.64
N PHE A 31 -12.47 -24.45 7.06
CA PHE A 31 -12.88 -23.23 7.76
C PHE A 31 -12.95 -23.36 9.29
N HIS A 32 -12.83 -24.58 9.86
CA HIS A 32 -12.75 -24.82 11.31
C HIS A 32 -11.35 -25.30 11.77
N GLN A 33 -10.29 -24.96 11.03
CA GLN A 33 -8.93 -25.00 11.57
C GLN A 33 -8.52 -23.59 11.95
N ASN A 34 -9.05 -23.11 13.07
CA ASN A 34 -8.36 -22.19 13.98
C ASN A 34 -9.07 -22.16 15.33
N PRO A 35 -8.81 -23.15 16.19
CA PRO A 35 -8.61 -22.85 17.60
C PRO A 35 -7.24 -23.41 17.98
N PHE A 36 -6.17 -22.71 17.61
CA PHE A 36 -4.88 -22.96 18.25
C PHE A 36 -4.90 -22.29 19.63
N SER A 37 -5.67 -22.89 20.55
CA SER A 37 -5.56 -22.60 21.97
C SER A 37 -4.33 -23.34 22.48
N PHE A 38 -3.16 -22.73 22.37
CA PHE A 38 -1.99 -23.18 23.11
C PHE A 38 -1.99 -22.47 24.47
N SER A 39 -2.58 -23.13 25.46
CA SER A 39 -2.40 -22.76 26.86
C SER A 39 -0.96 -23.07 27.25
N TYR A 40 -0.08 -22.06 27.20
CA TYR A 40 1.23 -22.12 27.84
C TYR A 40 1.14 -21.47 29.22
N SER A 41 1.10 -22.29 30.26
CA SER A 41 1.25 -21.86 31.64
C SER A 41 2.74 -21.55 31.87
N TYR A 42 3.11 -20.27 31.92
CA TYR A 42 4.40 -19.86 32.49
C TYR A 42 4.15 -18.90 33.65
N SER A 43 4.30 -19.42 34.86
CA SER A 43 4.46 -18.62 36.06
C SER A 43 5.93 -18.25 36.19
N HIS A 44 6.30 -17.02 35.83
CA HIS A 44 7.45 -16.31 36.42
C HIS A 44 7.37 -14.80 36.14
N SER A 45 7.22 -14.05 37.24
CA SER A 45 7.67 -12.68 37.54
C SER A 45 7.35 -11.53 36.55
N PRO A 46 6.72 -10.42 36.99
CA PRO A 46 6.54 -9.23 36.16
C PRO A 46 7.87 -8.46 36.12
N LEU A 47 8.83 -8.94 35.34
CA LEU A 47 9.86 -8.06 34.82
C LEU A 47 9.19 -7.23 33.73
N LEU A 48 8.97 -5.96 34.02
CA LEU A 48 8.65 -4.93 33.05
C LEU A 48 9.80 -4.88 32.02
N ILE A 49 9.79 -5.81 31.07
CA ILE A 49 10.43 -5.59 29.78
C ILE A 49 9.60 -4.47 29.19
N ALA A 50 10.07 -3.23 29.34
CA ALA A 50 9.61 -2.14 28.53
C ALA A 50 9.58 -2.67 27.10
N SER A 51 8.38 -2.80 26.52
CA SER A 51 8.22 -3.01 25.09
C SER A 51 9.24 -2.07 24.43
N PRO A 52 10.23 -2.58 23.66
CA PRO A 52 11.25 -1.72 23.08
C PRO A 52 10.47 -0.65 22.35
N ALA A 53 10.57 0.60 22.83
CA ALA A 53 9.68 1.68 22.45
C ALA A 53 9.46 1.59 20.94
N MET A 54 8.27 1.14 20.54
CA MET A 54 8.06 0.55 19.21
C MET A 54 8.51 1.59 18.19
N ALA A 55 9.64 1.35 17.52
CA ALA A 55 10.33 2.39 16.78
C ALA A 55 9.36 2.98 15.75
N ARG A 56 8.95 4.23 15.97
CA ARG A 56 7.97 4.92 15.14
C ARG A 56 8.71 5.49 13.93
N SER A 57 8.66 4.78 12.81
CA SER A 57 9.11 5.32 11.54
C SER A 57 8.14 6.40 11.02
N PHE A 58 8.69 7.36 10.30
CA PHE A 58 7.93 8.38 9.59
C PHE A 58 8.40 8.41 8.14
N VAL A 59 7.47 8.29 7.20
CA VAL A 59 7.74 8.42 5.77
C VAL A 59 6.98 9.61 5.22
N LEU A 60 7.74 10.53 4.63
CA LEU A 60 7.23 11.63 3.83
C LEU A 60 7.43 11.29 2.35
N TRP A 61 6.35 11.26 1.59
CA TRP A 61 6.36 10.97 0.16
C TRP A 61 5.99 12.24 -0.62
N LEU A 62 6.88 12.70 -1.50
CA LEU A 62 6.64 13.86 -2.36
C LEU A 62 6.35 13.36 -3.79
N HIS A 63 5.18 13.71 -4.32
CA HIS A 63 4.75 13.32 -5.66
C HIS A 63 5.51 14.11 -6.76
N GLY A 64 5.43 13.62 -8.00
CA GLY A 64 6.01 14.27 -9.18
C GLY A 64 5.21 15.47 -9.71
N LEU A 65 5.75 16.17 -10.71
CA LEU A 65 5.12 17.32 -11.36
C LEU A 65 3.69 17.00 -11.84
N GLY A 66 2.73 17.87 -11.52
CA GLY A 66 1.33 17.77 -11.98
C GLY A 66 0.44 16.81 -11.19
N ASP A 67 1.00 16.06 -10.24
CA ASP A 67 0.28 15.04 -9.46
C ASP A 67 -0.20 15.58 -8.09
N SER A 68 -0.64 14.70 -7.18
CA SER A 68 -1.13 15.06 -5.85
C SER A 68 -0.75 14.04 -4.79
N GLY A 69 -0.74 14.47 -3.53
CA GLY A 69 -0.55 13.60 -2.38
C GLY A 69 -1.57 12.45 -2.31
N PRO A 70 -2.89 12.73 -2.33
CA PRO A 70 -3.93 11.70 -2.28
C PRO A 70 -3.81 10.62 -3.36
N ALA A 71 -3.45 10.99 -4.60
CA ALA A 71 -3.26 10.03 -5.68
C ALA A 71 -2.12 9.04 -5.42
N ASN A 72 -1.14 9.43 -4.60
CA ASN A 72 0.03 8.63 -4.25
C ASN A 72 -0.16 7.82 -2.95
N GLU A 73 -1.19 8.08 -2.14
CA GLU A 73 -1.42 7.35 -0.89
C GLU A 73 -1.43 5.81 -1.01
N PRO A 74 -1.95 5.20 -2.10
CA PRO A 74 -1.92 3.75 -2.27
C PRO A 74 -0.52 3.13 -2.27
N ILE A 75 0.54 3.90 -2.52
CA ILE A 75 1.93 3.43 -2.50
C ILE A 75 2.29 2.82 -1.14
N LYS A 76 1.74 3.33 -0.02
CA LYS A 76 1.99 2.76 1.31
C LYS A 76 1.59 1.28 1.41
N ASN A 77 0.63 0.83 0.60
CA ASN A 77 0.14 -0.55 0.62
C ASN A 77 1.14 -1.52 -0.05
N LEU A 78 2.11 -1.01 -0.81
CA LEU A 78 3.20 -1.81 -1.37
C LEU A 78 4.27 -2.16 -0.32
N PHE A 79 4.30 -1.45 0.81
CA PHE A 79 5.23 -1.66 1.92
C PHE A 79 4.65 -2.64 2.94
N THR A 80 4.68 -3.94 2.61
CA THR A 80 4.02 -5.01 3.40
C THR A 80 4.88 -5.58 4.54
N SER A 81 6.16 -5.20 4.62
CA SER A 81 7.08 -5.75 5.62
C SER A 81 6.72 -5.32 7.05
N PRO A 82 6.89 -6.18 8.08
CA PRO A 82 6.49 -5.87 9.47
C PRO A 82 7.10 -4.59 10.06
N GLN A 83 8.28 -4.18 9.57
CA GLN A 83 8.95 -2.94 9.97
C GLN A 83 8.12 -1.69 9.64
N PHE A 84 7.22 -1.76 8.66
CA PHE A 84 6.37 -0.64 8.29
C PHE A 84 5.04 -0.57 9.04
N LYS A 85 4.71 -1.57 9.87
CA LYS A 85 3.41 -1.70 10.56
C LYS A 85 3.00 -0.47 11.36
N ASN A 86 3.98 0.23 11.97
CA ASN A 86 3.74 1.43 12.79
C ASN A 86 4.26 2.71 12.12
N THR A 87 4.48 2.67 10.81
CA THR A 87 4.95 3.85 10.05
C THR A 87 3.84 4.88 9.98
N ARG A 88 4.15 6.11 10.39
CA ARG A 88 3.34 7.27 10.05
C ARG A 88 3.66 7.66 8.62
N TRP A 89 2.65 7.75 7.77
CA TRP A 89 2.81 8.19 6.39
C TRP A 89 2.34 9.64 6.22
N SER A 90 2.94 10.36 5.27
CA SER A 90 2.53 11.70 4.88
C SER A 90 2.68 11.86 3.38
N PHE A 91 1.59 12.22 2.72
CA PHE A 91 1.53 12.47 1.28
C PHE A 91 1.02 13.91 1.07
N PRO A 92 1.84 14.95 1.28
CA PRO A 92 1.42 16.31 1.01
C PRO A 92 1.28 16.57 -0.50
N SER A 93 0.34 17.44 -0.88
CA SER A 93 0.31 18.00 -2.23
C SER A 93 1.15 19.28 -2.32
N ALA A 94 1.80 19.46 -3.46
CA ALA A 94 2.47 20.70 -3.84
C ALA A 94 1.46 21.85 -4.04
N PRO A 95 1.87 23.12 -3.88
CA PRO A 95 1.05 24.25 -4.28
C PRO A 95 0.86 24.30 -5.80
N HIS A 96 -0.22 24.92 -6.26
CA HIS A 96 -0.41 25.20 -7.69
C HIS A 96 0.47 26.38 -8.09
N SER A 97 1.36 26.15 -9.06
CA SER A 97 2.31 27.15 -9.53
C SER A 97 2.43 27.08 -11.07
N PRO A 98 2.76 28.19 -11.76
CA PRO A 98 3.16 28.16 -13.16
C PRO A 98 4.42 27.31 -13.36
N VAL A 99 4.49 26.57 -14.46
CA VAL A 99 5.63 25.68 -14.75
C VAL A 99 6.19 25.99 -16.14
N SER A 100 7.45 26.38 -16.19
CA SER A 100 8.14 26.88 -17.39
C SER A 100 8.21 25.86 -18.52
N CYS A 101 8.54 24.59 -18.22
CA CYS A 101 8.59 23.53 -19.23
C CYS A 101 7.22 23.22 -19.87
N ASN A 102 6.14 23.62 -19.20
CA ASN A 102 4.76 23.49 -19.66
C ASN A 102 4.17 24.85 -20.09
N TYR A 103 5.00 25.74 -20.62
CA TYR A 103 4.59 27.04 -21.16
C TYR A 103 3.85 27.92 -20.16
N GLY A 104 4.21 27.84 -18.87
CA GLY A 104 3.60 28.61 -17.79
C GLY A 104 2.24 28.07 -17.31
N SER A 105 1.85 26.87 -17.73
CA SER A 105 0.63 26.23 -17.25
C SER A 105 0.65 26.05 -15.73
N VAL A 106 -0.47 26.34 -15.07
CA VAL A 106 -0.61 26.23 -13.62
C VAL A 106 -1.02 24.82 -13.22
N MET A 107 -0.18 24.16 -12.44
CA MET A 107 -0.42 22.80 -11.94
C MET A 107 0.30 22.59 -10.60
N PRO A 108 0.05 21.49 -9.87
CA PRO A 108 0.82 21.16 -8.67
C PRO A 108 2.31 21.04 -9.00
N SER A 109 3.13 21.92 -8.41
CA SER A 109 4.59 21.88 -8.55
C SER A 109 5.27 22.39 -7.29
N TRP A 110 6.33 21.70 -6.87
CA TRP A 110 7.12 22.06 -5.69
C TRP A 110 7.98 23.30 -5.93
N PHE A 111 8.57 23.40 -7.12
CA PHE A 111 9.41 24.49 -7.62
C PHE A 111 9.31 24.54 -9.15
N ASP A 112 9.86 25.55 -9.81
CA ASP A 112 9.76 25.64 -11.27
C ASP A 112 10.71 24.67 -11.97
N ILE A 113 10.25 24.08 -13.08
CA ILE A 113 11.03 23.20 -13.93
C ILE A 113 11.09 23.86 -15.30
N TYR A 114 12.30 24.26 -15.71
CA TYR A 114 12.49 25.01 -16.95
C TYR A 114 12.42 24.14 -18.20
N GLU A 115 12.89 22.90 -18.13
CA GLU A 115 12.96 22.01 -19.29
C GLU A 115 12.80 20.54 -18.90
N ILE A 116 12.29 19.76 -19.86
CA ILE A 116 12.19 18.30 -19.82
C ILE A 116 12.57 17.81 -21.24
N PRO A 117 13.45 16.80 -21.39
CA PRO A 117 14.10 16.01 -20.35
C PRO A 117 15.17 16.79 -19.57
N ILE A 118 15.35 16.45 -18.29
CA ILE A 118 16.39 17.03 -17.44
C ILE A 118 17.75 16.37 -17.76
N THR A 119 18.78 17.18 -17.92
CA THR A 119 20.17 16.80 -18.15
C THR A 119 21.10 17.41 -17.09
N SER A 120 22.41 17.13 -17.13
CA SER A 120 23.38 17.74 -16.22
C SER A 120 23.48 19.26 -16.39
N GLU A 121 23.23 19.76 -17.61
CA GLU A 121 23.36 21.16 -17.99
C GLU A 121 22.06 21.95 -17.85
N SER A 122 20.96 21.27 -17.48
CA SER A 122 19.65 21.92 -17.35
C SER A 122 19.66 23.02 -16.30
N PRO A 123 19.08 24.20 -16.60
CA PRO A 123 18.97 25.27 -15.63
C PRO A 123 18.12 24.84 -14.43
N ARG A 124 18.45 25.37 -13.24
CA ARG A 124 17.81 24.99 -11.98
C ARG A 124 17.19 26.21 -11.29
N ASP A 125 15.95 26.09 -10.87
CA ASP A 125 15.28 27.08 -10.02
C ASP A 125 15.76 26.91 -8.56
N GLU A 126 16.99 27.35 -8.28
CA GLU A 126 17.59 27.18 -6.94
C GLU A 126 16.78 27.89 -5.85
N LYS A 127 16.24 29.08 -6.17
CA LYS A 127 15.43 29.85 -5.22
C LYS A 127 14.11 29.16 -4.92
N GLY A 128 13.38 28.71 -5.94
CA GLY A 128 12.13 27.97 -5.73
C GLY A 128 12.35 26.64 -5.05
N LEU A 129 13.45 25.94 -5.36
CA LEU A 129 13.85 24.71 -4.69
C LEU A 129 14.07 24.95 -3.19
N LEU A 130 14.84 25.96 -2.80
CA LEU A 130 15.08 26.28 -1.38
C LEU A 130 13.77 26.63 -0.65
N LYS A 131 12.87 27.38 -1.30
CA LYS A 131 11.54 27.65 -0.76
C LYS A 131 10.70 26.36 -0.58
N ALA A 132 10.79 25.42 -1.52
CA ALA A 132 10.13 24.13 -1.41
C ALA A 132 10.68 23.32 -0.21
N VAL A 133 12.01 23.34 -0.02
CA VAL A 133 12.69 22.71 1.12
C VAL A 133 12.21 23.31 2.45
N GLU A 134 12.15 24.64 2.58
CA GLU A 134 11.62 25.31 3.77
C GLU A 134 10.18 24.89 4.09
N ASN A 135 9.32 24.84 3.06
CA ASN A 135 7.94 24.40 3.23
C ASN A 135 7.83 22.94 3.69
N VAL A 136 8.73 22.07 3.20
CA VAL A 136 8.80 20.67 3.62
C VAL A 136 9.30 20.56 5.06
N HIS A 137 10.37 21.27 5.43
CA HIS A 137 10.88 21.31 6.81
C HIS A 137 9.79 21.78 7.79
N ALA A 138 9.06 22.85 7.45
CA ALA A 138 7.95 23.32 8.28
C ALA A 138 6.84 22.28 8.48
N LYS A 139 6.63 21.35 7.54
CA LYS A 139 5.68 20.23 7.69
C LYS A 139 6.23 19.10 8.56
N ILE A 140 7.55 18.91 8.57
CA ILE A 140 8.24 17.93 9.42
C ILE A 140 8.26 18.43 10.87
N ASP A 141 8.61 19.69 11.11
CA ASP A 141 8.79 20.26 12.45
C ASP A 141 7.48 20.42 13.23
N ARG A 142 6.33 20.51 12.54
CA ARG A 142 5.00 20.61 13.16
C ARG A 142 4.44 19.27 13.67
N ARG A 143 5.23 18.20 13.75
CA ARG A 143 4.78 16.83 14.06
C ARG A 143 5.43 16.22 15.30
#